data_AF-S4NHZ2-F1
#
_entry.id   AF-S4NHZ2-F1
#
_cell.length_a   1.000
_cell.length_b   1.000
_cell.length_c   1.000
_cell.angle_alpha   90.00
_cell.angle_beta   90.00
_cell.angle_gamma   90.00
#
_symmetry.space_group_name_H-M   'P 1'
#
loop_
_entity.id
_entity.type
_entity.pdbx_description
1 polymer ?
#
loop_
_entity_poly.entity_id
_entity_poly.type
_entity_poly.pdbx_seq_one_letter_code
_entity_poly.pdbx_strand_id
1 'polypeptide(L)'
;MLILFHFLLKKVPYLLPVIFVVLDALTAHILYKASKVFIQIFKESQERGKADVVEESKNMLLNESQLNEVPYYVLSVYLFNPYSVLNCVGMTTTVVQNLLLAVSLWAASSGQRVMACVFIALATHQALYPILLVVPISILVANVNQGCNKCSYIRTLLGFVLCWGFCIFISAYIMDGSYDYFYNTYGFILSVPDLKPNIGLFWYFFTEMFEHFRLLFVCAFQINALALY
;
A
#
# COMPACT_ATOMS: atom_id res chain seq x y z
N MET A 1 -9.24 -10.93 8.25
CA MET A 1 -8.82 -11.51 6.95
C MET A 1 -8.76 -13.03 6.97
N LEU A 2 -8.02 -13.67 7.89
CA LEU A 2 -7.88 -15.13 7.94
C LEU A 2 -9.22 -15.89 8.04
N ILE A 3 -10.14 -15.40 8.87
CA ILE A 3 -11.49 -16.01 9.02
C ILE A 3 -12.31 -15.90 7.72
N LEU A 4 -12.21 -14.77 7.03
CA LEU A 4 -12.89 -14.55 5.75
C LEU A 4 -12.34 -15.49 4.67
N PHE A 5 -11.02 -15.69 4.63
CA PHE A 5 -10.38 -16.67 3.75
C PHE A 5 -10.77 -18.10 4.09
N HIS A 6 -10.77 -18.46 5.37
CA HIS A 6 -11.20 -19.79 5.83
C HIS A 6 -12.65 -20.07 5.44
N PHE A 7 -13.53 -19.07 5.58
CA PHE A 7 -14.92 -19.17 5.17
C PHE A 7 -15.08 -19.33 3.66
N LEU A 8 -14.34 -18.56 2.86
CA LEU A 8 -14.33 -18.67 1.39
C LEU A 8 -13.87 -20.06 0.93
N LEU A 9 -12.79 -20.57 1.50
CA LEU A 9 -12.28 -21.91 1.23
C LEU A 9 -13.31 -23.00 1.56
N LYS A 10 -14.01 -22.86 2.70
CA LYS A 10 -14.96 -23.86 3.17
C LYS A 10 -16.29 -23.86 2.41
N LYS A 11 -16.81 -22.70 2.03
CA LYS A 11 -18.12 -22.59 1.38
C LYS A 11 -18.07 -22.61 -0.14
N VAL A 12 -16.98 -22.13 -0.77
CA VAL A 12 -16.97 -21.92 -2.22
C VAL A 12 -15.60 -22.21 -2.86
N PRO A 13 -15.09 -23.46 -2.77
CA PRO A 13 -13.76 -23.80 -3.26
C PRO A 13 -13.63 -23.66 -4.80
N TYR A 14 -14.68 -23.98 -5.57
CA TYR A 14 -14.62 -23.98 -7.02
C TYR A 14 -14.66 -22.57 -7.66
N LEU A 15 -15.24 -21.57 -6.98
CA LEU A 15 -15.25 -20.18 -7.47
C LEU A 15 -14.03 -19.38 -7.00
N LEU A 16 -13.20 -19.94 -6.12
CA LEU A 16 -12.05 -19.25 -5.54
C LEU A 16 -11.08 -18.73 -6.62
N PRO A 17 -10.67 -19.51 -7.65
CA PRO A 17 -9.83 -18.99 -8.72
C PRO A 17 -10.47 -17.81 -9.46
N VAL A 18 -11.78 -17.89 -9.73
CA VAL A 18 -12.54 -16.83 -10.41
C VAL A 18 -12.56 -15.55 -9.58
N ILE A 19 -12.77 -15.66 -8.26
CA ILE A 19 -12.74 -14.52 -7.35
C ILE A 19 -11.37 -13.82 -7.39
N PHE A 20 -10.27 -14.59 -7.38
CA PHE A 20 -8.92 -14.02 -7.44
C PHE A 20 -8.63 -13.32 -8.78
N VAL A 21 -9.08 -13.89 -9.90
CA VAL A 21 -8.96 -13.24 -11.22
C VAL A 21 -9.79 -11.94 -11.27
N VAL A 22 -10.99 -11.95 -10.69
CA VAL A 22 -11.83 -10.74 -10.60
C VAL A 22 -11.16 -9.67 -9.74
N LEU A 23 -10.58 -10.04 -8.58
CA LEU A 23 -9.88 -9.10 -7.71
C LEU A 23 -8.64 -8.50 -8.40
N ASP A 24 -7.90 -9.29 -9.16
CA ASP A 24 -6.72 -8.83 -9.90
C ASP A 24 -7.11 -7.89 -11.04
N ALA A 25 -8.14 -8.25 -11.83
CA ALA A 25 -8.70 -7.38 -12.87
C ALA A 25 -9.29 -6.07 -12.31
N LEU A 26 -9.91 -6.14 -11.13
CA LEU A 26 -10.42 -4.97 -10.41
C LEU A 26 -9.25 -4.06 -10.00
N THR A 27 -8.16 -4.63 -9.51
CA THR A 27 -6.93 -3.88 -9.16
C THR A 27 -6.38 -3.15 -10.37
N ALA A 28 -6.28 -3.83 -11.51
CA ALA A 28 -5.85 -3.24 -12.77
C ALA A 28 -6.77 -2.07 -13.21
N HIS A 29 -8.09 -2.24 -13.09
CA HIS A 29 -9.06 -1.19 -13.41
C HIS A 29 -8.96 0.03 -12.48
N ILE A 30 -8.72 -0.19 -11.18
CA ILE A 30 -8.52 0.91 -10.22
C ILE A 30 -7.22 1.65 -10.50
N LEU A 31 -6.14 0.94 -10.81
CA LEU A 31 -4.88 1.57 -11.20
C LEU A 31 -5.05 2.44 -12.45
N TYR A 32 -5.78 1.96 -13.47
CA TYR A 32 -6.14 2.77 -14.63
C TYR A 32 -6.87 4.07 -14.26
N LYS A 33 -7.86 3.99 -13.36
CA LYS A 33 -8.59 5.16 -12.86
C LYS A 33 -7.68 6.09 -12.05
N ALA A 34 -6.82 5.54 -11.20
CA ALA A 34 -5.83 6.30 -10.45
C ALA A 34 -4.91 7.08 -11.39
N SER A 35 -4.33 6.43 -12.39
CA SER A 35 -3.44 7.07 -13.37
C SER A 35 -4.14 8.23 -14.07
N LYS A 36 -5.40 8.08 -14.49
CA LYS A 36 -6.17 9.19 -15.09
C LYS A 36 -6.26 10.40 -14.17
N VAL A 37 -6.58 10.19 -12.89
CA VAL A 37 -6.67 11.27 -11.90
C VAL A 37 -5.29 11.90 -11.65
N PHE A 38 -4.24 11.09 -11.54
CA PHE A 38 -2.86 11.59 -11.37
C PHE A 38 -2.39 12.44 -12.55
N ILE A 39 -2.71 12.05 -13.78
CA ILE A 39 -2.38 12.81 -14.98
C ILE A 39 -3.09 14.17 -14.98
N GLN A 40 -4.34 14.22 -14.52
CA GLN A 40 -5.04 15.48 -14.36
C GLN A 40 -4.36 16.39 -13.33
N ILE A 41 -4.00 15.85 -12.15
CA ILE A 41 -3.24 16.58 -11.13
C ILE A 41 -1.90 17.09 -11.68
N PHE A 42 -1.21 16.26 -12.46
CA PHE A 42 0.07 16.60 -13.07
C PHE A 42 -0.09 17.69 -14.13
N LYS A 43 -1.12 17.61 -14.98
CA LYS A 43 -1.46 18.63 -15.98
C LYS A 43 -1.75 19.98 -15.34
N GLU A 44 -2.59 20.01 -14.30
CA GLU A 44 -2.87 21.25 -13.55
C GLU A 44 -1.60 21.83 -12.93
N SER A 45 -0.70 20.98 -12.44
CA SER A 45 0.58 21.41 -11.85
C SER A 45 1.52 21.99 -12.92
N GLN A 46 1.56 21.42 -14.12
CA GLN A 46 2.30 21.96 -15.25
C GLN A 46 1.75 23.30 -15.72
N GLU A 47 0.42 23.45 -15.80
CA GLU A 47 -0.22 24.70 -16.20
C GLU A 47 0.06 25.84 -15.21
N ARG A 48 0.04 25.56 -13.91
CA ARG A 48 0.41 26.54 -12.87
C ARG A 48 1.87 26.97 -12.95
N GLY A 49 2.77 26.03 -13.24
CA GLY A 49 4.21 26.30 -13.37
C GLY A 49 4.61 26.93 -14.71
N LYS A 50 3.73 26.94 -15.72
CA LYS A 50 4.05 27.36 -17.10
C LYS A 50 4.56 28.79 -17.24
N ALA A 51 4.23 29.68 -16.29
CA ALA A 51 4.69 31.06 -16.27
C ALA A 51 6.18 31.21 -15.89
N ASP A 52 6.71 30.29 -15.08
CA ASP A 52 8.11 30.30 -14.61
C ASP A 52 9.04 29.45 -15.50
N VAL A 53 8.50 28.75 -16.50
CA VAL A 53 9.29 27.90 -17.41
C VAL A 53 9.93 28.73 -18.51
N VAL A 54 11.26 28.64 -18.61
CA VAL A 54 12.08 29.24 -19.68
C VAL A 54 11.54 28.80 -21.04
N GLU A 55 11.50 29.71 -22.02
CA GLU A 55 10.86 29.44 -23.32
C GLU A 55 11.44 28.21 -24.04
N GLU A 56 12.74 27.95 -23.89
CA GLU A 56 13.43 26.79 -24.49
C GLU A 56 12.97 25.44 -23.91
N SER A 57 12.52 25.39 -22.65
CA SER A 57 12.04 24.17 -22.00
C SER A 57 10.54 23.93 -22.15
N LYS A 58 9.78 24.88 -22.75
CA LYS A 58 8.35 24.69 -23.06
C LYS A 58 8.10 23.52 -24.03
N ASN A 59 9.07 23.19 -24.87
CA ASN A 59 9.01 22.05 -25.79
C ASN A 59 9.12 20.68 -25.09
N MET A 60 9.56 20.63 -23.83
CA MET A 60 9.60 19.40 -23.02
C MET A 60 8.31 19.16 -22.23
N LEU A 61 7.32 20.07 -22.31
CA LEU A 61 6.00 19.85 -21.71
C LEU A 61 5.29 18.68 -22.41
N LEU A 62 4.65 17.83 -21.62
CA LEU A 62 4.00 16.62 -22.12
C LEU A 62 2.75 17.00 -22.94
N ASN A 63 2.65 16.43 -24.14
CA ASN A 63 1.48 16.60 -25.00
C ASN A 63 0.26 15.86 -24.44
N GLU A 64 -0.94 16.39 -24.70
CA GLU A 64 -2.20 15.77 -24.26
C GLU A 64 -2.38 14.35 -24.80
N SER A 65 -1.89 14.07 -26.02
CA SER A 65 -1.87 12.72 -26.59
C SER A 65 -1.03 11.76 -25.76
N GLN A 66 0.20 12.16 -25.41
CA GLN A 66 1.10 11.34 -24.60
C GLN A 66 0.54 11.10 -23.19
N LEU A 67 -0.08 12.12 -22.59
CA LEU A 67 -0.74 11.98 -21.29
C LEU A 67 -1.92 11.00 -21.35
N ASN A 68 -2.70 10.98 -22.44
CA ASN A 68 -3.84 10.07 -22.58
C ASN A 68 -3.43 8.60 -22.77
N GLU A 69 -2.20 8.31 -23.20
CA GLU A 69 -1.69 6.94 -23.35
C GLU A 69 -1.23 6.32 -22.02
N VAL A 70 -0.74 7.14 -21.09
CA VAL A 70 -0.18 6.68 -19.79
C VAL A 70 -1.09 5.71 -19.02
N PRO A 71 -2.41 5.95 -18.86
CA PRO A 71 -3.28 5.01 -18.15
C PRO A 71 -3.33 3.63 -18.81
N TYR A 72 -3.30 3.59 -20.16
CA TYR A 72 -3.31 2.31 -20.90
C TYR A 72 -1.99 1.56 -20.74
N TYR A 73 -0.86 2.28 -20.68
CA TYR A 73 0.42 1.67 -20.33
C TYR A 73 0.42 1.11 -18.91
N VAL A 74 -0.07 1.86 -17.92
CA VAL A 74 -0.16 1.36 -16.53
C VAL A 74 -1.04 0.11 -16.43
N LEU A 75 -2.20 0.11 -17.11
CA LEU A 75 -3.09 -1.05 -17.18
C LEU A 75 -2.38 -2.27 -17.79
N SER A 76 -1.73 -2.08 -18.94
CA SER A 76 -1.06 -3.16 -19.66
C SER A 76 0.12 -3.72 -18.88
N VAL A 77 0.97 -2.84 -18.34
CA VAL A 77 2.14 -3.25 -17.53
C VAL A 77 1.71 -4.04 -16.30
N TYR A 78 0.61 -3.66 -15.64
CA TYR A 78 0.12 -4.42 -14.48
C TYR A 78 -0.42 -5.80 -14.88
N LEU A 79 -1.27 -5.88 -15.90
CA LEU A 79 -1.89 -7.14 -16.34
C LEU A 79 -0.87 -8.13 -16.92
N PHE A 80 0.16 -7.64 -17.61
CA PHE A 80 1.22 -8.47 -18.18
C PHE A 80 2.43 -8.62 -17.24
N ASN A 81 2.35 -8.14 -15.99
CA ASN A 81 3.41 -8.35 -15.02
C ASN A 81 3.41 -9.82 -14.58
N PRO A 82 4.50 -10.59 -14.84
CA PRO A 82 4.57 -11.99 -14.43
C PRO A 82 4.40 -12.18 -12.93
N TYR A 83 4.85 -11.23 -12.11
CA TYR A 83 4.67 -11.30 -10.65
C TYR A 83 3.20 -11.17 -10.24
N SER A 84 2.43 -10.27 -10.87
CA SER A 84 0.99 -10.13 -10.59
C SER A 84 0.23 -11.40 -11.01
N VAL A 85 0.51 -11.91 -12.22
CA VAL A 85 -0.13 -13.13 -12.75
C VAL A 85 0.19 -14.34 -11.87
N LEU A 86 1.45 -14.54 -11.49
CA LEU A 86 1.85 -15.66 -10.63
C LEU A 86 1.22 -15.55 -9.23
N ASN A 87 1.13 -14.35 -8.66
CA ASN A 87 0.45 -14.14 -7.37
C ASN A 87 -1.05 -14.44 -7.45
N CYS A 88 -1.69 -14.12 -8.57
CA CYS A 88 -3.10 -14.42 -8.85
C CYS A 88 -3.34 -15.92 -8.99
N VAL A 89 -2.55 -16.61 -9.82
CA VAL A 89 -2.62 -18.07 -9.99
C VAL A 89 -2.31 -18.80 -8.69
N GLY A 90 -1.33 -18.31 -7.93
CA GLY A 90 -0.98 -18.84 -6.61
C GLY A 90 -2.01 -18.54 -5.50
N MET A 91 -3.10 -17.82 -5.80
CA MET A 91 -4.17 -17.44 -4.86
C MET A 91 -3.61 -16.83 -3.56
N THR A 92 -2.57 -16.03 -3.71
CA THR A 92 -1.83 -15.46 -2.58
C THR A 92 -2.57 -14.26 -2.01
N THR A 93 -2.43 -14.02 -0.70
CA THR A 93 -3.08 -12.88 -0.03
C THR A 93 -2.60 -11.52 -0.56
N THR A 94 -1.47 -11.49 -1.29
CA THR A 94 -0.92 -10.29 -1.92
C THR A 94 -1.87 -9.68 -2.96
N VAL A 95 -2.73 -10.47 -3.62
CA VAL A 95 -3.74 -9.95 -4.57
C VAL A 95 -4.71 -9.01 -3.86
N VAL A 96 -5.17 -9.38 -2.66
CA VAL A 96 -6.05 -8.50 -1.88
C VAL A 96 -5.27 -7.27 -1.38
N GLN A 97 -4.01 -7.45 -0.96
CA GLN A 97 -3.18 -6.33 -0.53
C GLN A 97 -2.96 -5.31 -1.65
N ASN A 98 -2.67 -5.78 -2.87
CA ASN A 98 -2.51 -4.94 -4.06
C ASN A 98 -3.78 -4.17 -4.36
N LEU A 99 -4.95 -4.81 -4.26
CA LEU A 99 -6.24 -4.16 -4.41
C LEU A 99 -6.44 -3.05 -3.37
N LEU A 100 -6.24 -3.35 -2.09
CA LEU A 100 -6.41 -2.38 -1.00
C LEU A 100 -5.50 -1.16 -1.19
N LEU A 101 -4.25 -1.38 -1.58
CA LEU A 101 -3.29 -0.32 -1.88
C LEU A 101 -3.73 0.51 -3.09
N ALA A 102 -4.13 -0.12 -4.19
CA ALA A 102 -4.61 0.57 -5.38
C ALA A 102 -5.84 1.44 -5.09
N VAL A 103 -6.80 0.93 -4.31
CA VAL A 103 -7.98 1.69 -3.89
C VAL A 103 -7.58 2.87 -3.01
N SER A 104 -6.66 2.66 -2.06
CA SER A 104 -6.19 3.73 -1.18
C SER A 104 -5.55 4.88 -1.96
N LEU A 105 -4.76 4.55 -2.98
CA LEU A 105 -4.05 5.50 -3.82
C LEU A 105 -5.01 6.25 -4.76
N TRP A 106 -5.97 5.55 -5.36
CA TRP A 106 -7.03 6.17 -6.16
C TRP A 106 -7.92 7.10 -5.32
N ALA A 107 -8.31 6.68 -4.11
CA ALA A 107 -9.11 7.50 -3.21
C ALA A 107 -8.33 8.75 -2.76
N ALA A 108 -7.03 8.59 -2.48
CA ALA A 108 -6.15 9.70 -2.11
C ALA A 108 -6.00 10.71 -3.26
N SER A 109 -5.77 10.25 -4.49
CA SER A 109 -5.67 11.12 -5.68
C SER A 109 -6.99 11.81 -5.98
N SER A 110 -8.12 11.15 -5.70
CA SER A 110 -9.47 11.72 -5.90
C SER A 110 -9.92 12.64 -4.75
N GLY A 111 -9.06 12.89 -3.75
CA GLY A 111 -9.36 13.75 -2.60
C GLY A 111 -10.24 13.12 -1.50
N GLN A 112 -10.65 11.86 -1.67
CA GLN A 112 -11.54 11.12 -0.77
C GLN A 112 -10.78 10.56 0.44
N ARG A 113 -10.56 11.42 1.43
CA ARG A 113 -9.70 11.15 2.60
C ARG A 113 -10.10 9.90 3.39
N VAL A 114 -11.39 9.76 3.69
CA VAL A 114 -11.88 8.69 4.57
C VAL A 114 -11.65 7.32 3.92
N MET A 115 -11.98 7.18 2.64
CA MET A 115 -11.74 5.93 1.92
C MET A 115 -10.25 5.61 1.84
N ALA A 116 -9.40 6.59 1.52
CA ALA A 116 -7.95 6.38 1.53
C ALA A 116 -7.46 5.86 2.90
N CYS A 117 -7.92 6.44 4.01
CA CYS A 117 -7.55 6.04 5.37
C CYS A 117 -8.06 4.63 5.74
N VAL A 118 -9.29 4.27 5.35
CA VAL A 118 -9.86 2.94 5.63
C VAL A 118 -9.08 1.86 4.87
N PHE A 119 -8.85 2.05 3.58
CA PHE A 119 -8.18 1.06 2.75
C PHE A 119 -6.70 0.89 3.11
N ILE A 120 -5.99 1.99 3.42
CA ILE A 120 -4.61 1.87 3.90
C ILE A 120 -4.54 1.25 5.30
N ALA A 121 -5.49 1.52 6.20
CA ALA A 121 -5.56 0.86 7.50
C ALA A 121 -5.79 -0.66 7.37
N LEU A 122 -6.65 -1.10 6.44
CA LEU A 122 -6.85 -2.51 6.14
C LEU A 122 -5.59 -3.15 5.55
N ALA A 123 -4.89 -2.45 4.65
CA ALA A 123 -3.62 -2.91 4.09
C ALA A 123 -2.54 -3.05 5.17
N THR A 124 -2.42 -2.06 6.07
CA THR A 124 -1.49 -2.07 7.22
C THR A 124 -1.85 -3.17 8.24
N HIS A 125 -3.14 -3.48 8.38
CA HIS A 125 -3.56 -4.56 9.24
C HIS A 125 -3.15 -5.93 8.68
N GLN A 126 -3.20 -6.10 7.35
CA GLN A 126 -2.77 -7.33 6.67
C GLN A 126 -1.24 -7.48 6.63
N ALA A 127 -0.50 -6.41 6.36
CA ALA A 127 0.95 -6.38 6.34
C ALA A 127 1.43 -5.09 7.00
N LEU A 128 2.50 -5.11 7.80
CA LEU A 128 2.92 -3.95 8.59
C LEU A 128 3.44 -2.78 7.73
N TYR A 129 4.23 -3.06 6.70
CA TYR A 129 4.98 -2.06 5.93
C TYR A 129 4.17 -0.99 5.17
N PRO A 130 2.95 -1.27 4.64
CA PRO A 130 2.04 -0.25 4.12
C PRO A 130 1.82 0.98 5.02
N ILE A 131 2.12 0.92 6.32
CA ILE A 131 2.09 2.09 7.22
C ILE A 131 2.95 3.26 6.69
N LEU A 132 4.03 2.97 5.96
CA LEU A 132 4.91 3.98 5.38
C LEU A 132 4.21 4.84 4.34
N LEU A 133 3.24 4.26 3.61
CA LEU A 133 2.50 4.95 2.57
C LEU A 133 1.52 5.99 3.13
N VAL A 134 1.25 5.98 4.44
CA VAL A 134 0.40 7.00 5.10
C VAL A 134 0.98 8.40 4.92
N VAL A 135 2.32 8.54 4.96
CA VAL A 135 2.99 9.83 4.77
C VAL A 135 2.77 10.39 3.36
N PRO A 136 3.14 9.71 2.26
CA PRO A 136 2.90 10.21 0.91
C PRO A 136 1.40 10.37 0.61
N ILE A 137 0.53 9.49 1.12
CA ILE A 137 -0.92 9.64 1.00
C ILE A 137 -1.40 10.94 1.67
N SER A 138 -0.89 11.27 2.87
CA SER A 138 -1.24 12.52 3.55
C SER A 138 -0.84 13.76 2.76
N ILE A 139 0.32 13.72 2.09
CA ILE A 139 0.84 14.77 1.20
C ILE A 139 -0.03 14.92 -0.03
N LEU A 140 -0.34 13.82 -0.71
CA LEU A 140 -1.18 13.83 -1.88
C LEU A 140 -2.57 14.41 -1.56
N VAL A 141 -3.19 13.96 -0.48
CA VAL A 141 -4.52 14.40 -0.06
C VAL A 141 -4.55 15.88 0.35
N ALA A 142 -3.47 16.38 0.96
CA ALA A 142 -3.33 17.79 1.31
C ALA A 142 -3.25 18.67 0.06
N ASN A 143 -2.47 18.26 -0.94
CA ASN A 143 -2.31 18.99 -2.19
C ASN A 143 -3.62 19.05 -2.99
N VAL A 144 -4.37 17.94 -3.06
CA VAL A 144 -5.62 17.87 -3.83
C VAL A 144 -6.75 18.70 -3.22
N ASN A 145 -6.88 18.71 -1.88
CA ASN A 145 -8.02 19.35 -1.22
C ASN A 145 -7.88 20.86 -0.96
N GLN A 146 -6.83 21.51 -1.47
CA GLN A 146 -6.59 22.98 -1.42
C GLN A 146 -7.03 23.65 -0.10
N GLY A 147 -6.62 23.09 1.03
CA GLY A 147 -6.99 23.57 2.37
C GLY A 147 -5.77 23.97 3.21
N CYS A 148 -5.96 24.17 4.51
CA CYS A 148 -4.83 24.31 5.42
C CYS A 148 -4.01 23.00 5.44
N ASN A 149 -2.81 23.02 4.84
CA ASN A 149 -1.95 21.86 4.68
C ASN A 149 -1.70 21.15 6.03
N LYS A 150 -1.33 21.92 7.07
CA LYS A 150 -1.10 21.38 8.43
C LYS A 150 -2.33 20.66 9.00
N CYS A 151 -3.51 21.26 8.88
CA CYS A 151 -4.75 20.64 9.33
C CYS A 151 -5.11 19.40 8.50
N SER A 152 -4.79 19.39 7.20
CA SER A 152 -5.03 18.24 6.34
C SER A 152 -4.18 17.04 6.77
N TYR A 153 -2.88 17.23 6.99
CA TYR A 153 -1.97 16.17 7.46
C TYR A 153 -2.45 15.54 8.77
N ILE A 154 -2.76 16.39 9.76
CA ILE A 154 -3.23 15.94 11.07
C ILE A 154 -4.54 15.18 10.93
N ARG A 155 -5.49 15.68 10.13
CA ARG A 155 -6.78 15.00 9.92
C ARG A 155 -6.62 13.64 9.23
N THR A 156 -5.72 13.51 8.24
CA THR A 156 -5.45 12.22 7.59
C THR A 156 -4.75 11.24 8.51
N LEU A 157 -3.78 11.70 9.30
CA LEU A 157 -3.09 10.86 10.30
C LEU A 157 -4.05 10.38 11.38
N LEU A 158 -4.87 11.28 11.92
CA LEU A 158 -5.87 10.95 12.94
C LEU A 158 -6.91 9.97 12.36
N GLY A 159 -7.38 10.21 11.13
CA GLY A 159 -8.28 9.30 10.42
C GLY A 159 -7.69 7.90 10.25
N PHE A 160 -6.40 7.80 9.87
CA PHE A 160 -5.70 6.52 9.78
C PHE A 160 -5.59 5.81 11.13
N VAL A 161 -5.15 6.50 12.19
CA VAL A 161 -5.00 5.92 13.53
C VAL A 161 -6.35 5.41 14.05
N LEU A 162 -7.44 6.15 13.84
CA LEU A 162 -8.78 5.70 14.21
C LEU A 162 -9.21 4.45 13.42
N CYS A 163 -9.02 4.45 12.10
CA CYS A 163 -9.39 3.31 11.27
C CYS A 163 -8.57 2.06 11.62
N TRP A 164 -7.27 2.22 11.85
CA TRP A 164 -6.38 1.11 12.19
C TRP A 164 -6.65 0.60 13.62
N GLY A 165 -6.83 1.51 14.58
CA GLY A 165 -7.24 1.15 15.95
C GLY A 165 -8.58 0.42 15.98
N PHE A 166 -9.53 0.82 15.13
CA PHE A 166 -10.80 0.10 14.97
C PHE A 166 -10.62 -1.32 14.40
N CYS A 167 -9.72 -1.50 13.43
CA CYS A 167 -9.39 -2.85 12.93
C CYS A 167 -8.78 -3.74 14.01
N ILE A 168 -7.88 -3.18 14.83
CA ILE A 168 -7.28 -3.89 15.97
C ILE A 168 -8.36 -4.25 17.00
N PHE A 169 -9.26 -3.33 17.32
CA PHE A 169 -10.38 -3.56 18.23
C PHE A 169 -11.28 -4.70 17.75
N ILE A 170 -11.66 -4.71 16.47
CA ILE A 170 -12.43 -5.82 15.88
C ILE A 170 -11.65 -7.14 16.00
N SER A 171 -10.35 -7.12 15.70
CA SER A 171 -9.53 -8.32 15.79
C SER A 171 -9.46 -8.87 17.22
N ALA A 172 -9.31 -7.99 18.22
CA ALA A 172 -9.30 -8.38 19.62
C ALA A 172 -10.67 -8.91 20.08
N TYR A 173 -11.77 -8.30 19.63
CA TYR A 173 -13.13 -8.77 19.93
C TYR A 173 -13.38 -10.18 19.39
N ILE A 174 -12.86 -10.49 18.20
CA ILE A 174 -12.96 -11.83 17.60
C ILE A 174 -12.13 -12.87 18.36
N MET A 175 -11.07 -12.46 19.06
CA MET A 175 -10.17 -13.32 19.82
C MET A 175 -10.49 -13.34 21.32
N ASP A 176 -11.76 -13.18 21.68
CA ASP A 176 -12.24 -13.18 23.08
C ASP A 176 -11.51 -12.18 23.98
N GLY A 177 -11.06 -11.05 23.43
CA GLY A 177 -10.40 -9.96 24.16
C GLY A 177 -8.90 -10.14 24.37
N SER A 178 -8.26 -11.19 23.83
CA SER A 178 -6.80 -11.33 23.87
C SER A 178 -6.12 -10.41 22.85
N TYR A 179 -5.06 -9.72 23.29
CA TYR A 179 -4.16 -8.92 22.45
C TYR A 179 -2.89 -9.68 22.05
N ASP A 180 -2.79 -10.97 22.35
CA ASP A 180 -1.58 -11.77 22.10
C ASP A 180 -1.23 -11.84 20.60
N TYR A 181 -2.23 -11.75 19.73
CA TYR A 181 -2.03 -11.65 18.28
C TYR A 181 -1.15 -10.46 17.88
N PHE A 182 -1.26 -9.32 18.58
CA PHE A 182 -0.50 -8.13 18.24
C PHE A 182 1.00 -8.39 18.41
N TYR A 183 1.40 -8.99 19.54
CA TYR A 183 2.78 -9.37 19.81
C TYR A 183 3.24 -10.49 18.87
N ASN A 184 2.43 -11.54 18.70
CA ASN A 184 2.79 -12.70 17.88
C ASN A 184 2.86 -12.40 16.38
N THR A 185 2.20 -11.32 15.91
CA THR A 185 2.20 -10.93 14.49
C THR A 185 3.17 -9.79 14.24
N TYR A 186 2.95 -8.63 14.86
CA TYR A 186 3.76 -7.44 14.59
C TYR A 186 5.07 -7.47 15.38
N GLY A 187 5.04 -7.96 16.63
CA GLY A 187 6.25 -8.17 17.42
C GLY A 187 7.20 -9.19 16.78
N PHE A 188 6.66 -10.27 16.21
CA PHE A 188 7.43 -11.26 15.47
C PHE A 188 8.12 -10.66 14.23
N ILE A 189 7.42 -9.84 13.44
CA ILE A 189 8.00 -9.15 12.28
C ILE A 189 9.13 -8.20 12.69
N LEU A 190 8.96 -7.47 13.80
CA LEU A 190 9.94 -6.49 14.25
C LEU A 190 11.15 -7.13 14.91
N SER A 191 10.96 -8.16 15.73
CA SER A 191 12.03 -8.81 16.48
C SER A 191 12.79 -9.88 15.70
N VAL A 192 12.26 -10.31 14.53
CA VAL A 192 12.84 -11.35 13.65
C VAL A 192 13.48 -12.51 14.44
N PRO A 193 12.70 -13.20 15.31
CA PRO A 193 13.26 -14.24 16.18
C PRO A 193 13.56 -15.54 15.43
N ASP A 194 12.99 -15.74 14.23
CA ASP A 194 13.18 -16.95 13.44
C ASP A 194 14.40 -16.83 12.52
N LEU A 195 15.33 -17.77 12.68
CA LEU A 195 16.60 -17.85 11.96
C LEU A 195 16.65 -19.04 11.00
N LYS A 196 15.48 -19.62 10.68
CA LYS A 196 15.41 -20.71 9.72
C LYS A 196 15.92 -20.25 8.34
N PRO A 197 16.70 -21.11 7.66
CA PRO A 197 17.28 -20.78 6.37
C PRO A 197 16.18 -20.51 5.33
N ASN A 198 16.27 -19.34 4.69
CA ASN A 198 15.40 -18.91 3.60
C ASN A 198 16.20 -18.13 2.54
N ILE A 199 15.55 -17.68 1.46
CA ILE A 199 16.23 -16.90 0.41
C ILE A 199 16.62 -15.48 0.88
N GLY A 200 16.05 -15.01 1.99
CA GLY A 200 16.32 -13.70 2.55
C GLY A 200 17.69 -13.59 3.21
N LEU A 201 18.26 -12.38 3.20
CA LEU A 201 19.56 -12.09 3.81
C LEU A 201 19.53 -12.02 5.34
N PHE A 202 18.34 -11.84 5.92
CA PHE A 202 18.16 -11.60 7.36
C PHE A 202 18.69 -12.77 8.20
N TRP A 203 18.26 -13.99 7.91
CA TRP A 203 18.65 -15.13 8.75
C TRP A 203 20.17 -15.35 8.73
N TYR A 204 20.83 -15.27 7.55
CA TYR A 204 22.29 -15.41 7.44
C TYR A 204 23.01 -14.42 8.35
N PHE A 205 22.65 -13.14 8.24
CA PHE A 205 23.26 -12.09 9.03
C PHE A 205 23.03 -12.30 10.54
N PHE A 206 21.81 -12.62 10.95
CA PHE A 206 21.47 -12.79 12.35
C PHE A 206 21.97 -14.10 12.96
N THR A 207 22.28 -15.14 12.16
CA THR A 207 22.95 -16.36 12.63
C THR A 207 24.43 -16.18 12.90
N GLU A 208 25.11 -15.29 12.16
CA GLU A 208 26.56 -15.05 12.33
C GLU A 208 26.86 -14.00 13.41
N MET A 209 25.85 -13.24 13.84
CA MET A 209 26.03 -12.13 14.76
C MET A 209 25.90 -12.55 16.22
N PHE A 210 26.73 -11.95 17.08
CA PHE A 210 26.63 -12.09 18.52
C PHE A 210 25.30 -11.56 19.08
N GLU A 211 24.68 -12.31 19.99
CA GLU A 211 23.40 -11.95 20.62
C GLU A 211 23.40 -10.56 21.27
N HIS A 212 24.54 -10.16 21.85
CA HIS A 212 24.67 -8.86 22.51
C HIS A 212 24.43 -7.67 21.58
N PHE A 213 24.82 -7.79 20.30
CA PHE A 213 24.61 -6.74 19.30
C PHE A 213 23.31 -6.91 18.51
N ARG A 214 22.57 -8.00 18.73
CA ARG A 214 21.39 -8.34 17.91
C ARG A 214 20.37 -7.21 17.86
N LEU A 215 20.04 -6.63 19.00
CA LEU A 215 19.05 -5.56 19.10
C LEU A 215 19.45 -4.34 18.25
N LEU A 216 20.73 -3.95 18.27
CA LEU A 216 21.24 -2.82 17.49
C LEU A 216 21.00 -3.04 16.00
N PHE A 217 21.36 -4.22 15.49
CA PHE A 217 21.21 -4.52 14.08
C PHE A 217 19.76 -4.74 13.67
N VAL A 218 18.92 -5.36 14.52
CA VAL A 218 17.47 -5.42 14.28
C VAL A 218 16.92 -4.01 14.09
N CYS A 219 17.22 -3.08 15.01
CA CYS A 219 16.80 -1.69 14.88
C CYS A 219 17.35 -1.04 13.60
N ALA A 220 18.63 -1.23 13.27
CA ALA A 220 19.24 -0.67 12.07
C ALA A 220 18.58 -1.19 10.78
N PHE A 221 18.30 -2.49 10.69
CA PHE A 221 17.62 -3.07 9.52
C PHE A 221 16.18 -2.61 9.40
N GLN A 222 15.45 -2.52 10.51
CA GLN A 222 14.08 -2.00 10.48
C GLN A 222 14.07 -0.51 10.09
N ILE A 223 14.99 0.31 10.61
CA ILE A 223 15.13 1.71 10.18
C ILE A 223 15.47 1.79 8.69
N ASN A 224 16.38 0.94 8.19
CA ASN A 224 16.72 0.90 6.78
C ASN A 224 15.50 0.57 5.91
N ALA A 225 14.73 -0.45 6.30
CA ALA A 225 13.50 -0.84 5.62
C ALA A 225 12.38 0.21 5.73
N LEU A 226 12.39 1.06 6.77
CA LEU A 226 11.35 2.05 7.04
C LEU A 226 11.67 3.45 6.49
N ALA A 227 12.95 3.83 6.35
CA ALA A 227 13.35 5.23 6.11
C ALA A 227 14.34 5.44 4.95
N LEU A 228 15.04 4.41 4.49
CA LEU A 228 16.14 4.53 3.51
C LEU A 228 15.85 3.88 2.14
N TYR A 229 14.61 3.41 1.93
CA TYR A 229 14.08 2.92 0.66
C TYR A 229 12.72 3.56 0.39
#